data_AF-I2NQ48-F1
#
_entry.id   AF-I2NQ48-F1
#
_cell.length_a   1.000
_cell.length_b   1.000
_cell.length_c   1.000
_cell.angle_alpha   90.00
_cell.angle_beta   90.00
_cell.angle_gamma   90.00
#
_symmetry.space_group_name_H-M   'P 1'
#
loop_
_entity.id
_entity.type
_entity.pdbx_description
1 polymer ?
#
loop_
_entity_poly.entity_id
_entity_poly.type
_entity_poly.pdbx_seq_one_letter_code
_entity_poly.pdbx_strand_id
1 'polypeptide(L)'
;KTGEITVTETTGAVTPITTATGLVTDKTVADAIAKSGFQLKQNGTLKNVVNPGESLNFKPGQGTTVSVGENGDVQVNANVASLTGGDNVTVKDNGNGSFTINAKDTNTQASVSKAENSPITIDSSATNSAGAKDYKLDVNVDNTTISKEGGTLHAVTGAIEEVTTTTTGNNAKKKGQVQAKSGDDNKVTTVGNVANMINSAKWFAKADNKGGEIADNEKTNDADDADGQAMSAGDKLTLKAGKNLRVKREGANFTFATDNDVIFNKVTSGEVAINDGGKLTVGAGSTINMGNNIVGGVKTGVADTDAVNVAQLK
;
A
#
# COMPACT_ATOMS: atom_id res chain seq x y z
N LYS A 1 9.85 76.04 -94.06
CA LYS A 1 8.71 75.66 -93.19
C LYS A 1 9.25 75.41 -91.80
N THR A 2 8.64 75.99 -90.76
CA THR A 2 8.96 75.66 -89.36
C THR A 2 8.40 74.28 -89.05
N GLY A 3 9.23 73.41 -88.44
CA GLY A 3 8.78 72.14 -87.91
C GLY A 3 8.01 72.35 -86.60
N GLU A 4 7.23 71.35 -86.19
CA GLU A 4 6.47 71.35 -84.92
C GLU A 4 6.91 70.15 -84.07
N ILE A 5 6.96 70.34 -82.75
CA ILE A 5 7.14 69.25 -81.77
C ILE A 5 5.88 69.20 -80.92
N THR A 6 5.09 68.14 -81.09
CA THR A 6 3.83 67.98 -80.38
C THR A 6 4.02 67.03 -79.20
N VAL A 7 3.71 67.51 -78.00
CA VAL A 7 3.73 66.71 -76.76
C VAL A 7 2.30 66.51 -76.29
N THR A 8 1.91 65.27 -76.03
CA THR A 8 0.65 64.95 -75.36
C THR A 8 0.80 65.23 -73.87
N GLU A 9 0.40 66.43 -73.42
CA GLU A 9 0.61 66.89 -72.04
C GLU A 9 0.04 65.92 -70.99
N THR A 10 -1.07 65.24 -71.29
CA THR A 10 -1.69 64.25 -70.38
C THR A 10 -0.84 62.99 -70.16
N THR A 11 0.14 62.71 -71.02
CA THR A 11 1.02 61.53 -70.89
C THR A 11 2.51 61.87 -70.89
N GLY A 12 2.87 63.13 -71.16
CA GLY A 12 4.24 63.59 -71.36
C GLY A 12 4.91 63.02 -72.63
N ALA A 13 4.16 62.29 -73.47
CA ALA A 13 4.70 61.61 -74.63
C ALA A 13 4.92 62.59 -75.78
N VAL A 14 6.12 62.59 -76.35
CA VAL A 14 6.43 63.32 -77.59
C VAL A 14 5.93 62.50 -78.77
N THR A 15 5.20 63.14 -79.69
CA THR A 15 4.74 62.49 -80.92
C THR A 15 5.94 62.13 -81.79
N PRO A 16 6.12 60.86 -82.20
CA PRO A 16 7.25 60.46 -83.01
C PRO A 16 7.29 61.21 -84.34
N ILE A 17 8.44 61.82 -84.66
CA ILE A 17 8.68 62.47 -85.96
C ILE A 17 9.46 61.47 -86.83
N THR A 18 8.79 60.84 -87.79
CA THR A 18 9.37 59.78 -88.62
C THR A 18 10.10 60.29 -89.87
N THR A 19 9.86 61.53 -90.27
CA THR A 19 10.51 62.21 -91.39
C THR A 19 10.71 63.68 -91.04
N ALA A 20 11.86 64.27 -91.37
CA ALA A 20 12.15 65.67 -91.05
C ALA A 20 11.12 66.61 -91.70
N THR A 21 10.38 67.35 -90.88
CA THR A 21 9.27 68.22 -91.31
C THR A 21 9.65 69.71 -91.42
N GLY A 22 10.78 70.13 -90.82
CA GLY A 22 11.31 71.49 -90.87
C GLY A 22 12.30 71.82 -89.76
N LEU A 23 12.74 73.09 -89.68
CA LEU A 23 13.54 73.62 -88.56
C LEU A 23 12.62 74.10 -87.43
N VAL A 24 12.97 73.83 -86.18
CA VAL A 24 12.24 74.27 -84.97
C VAL A 24 12.97 75.44 -84.31
N THR A 25 12.25 76.28 -83.57
CA THR A 25 12.88 77.32 -82.75
C THR A 25 13.36 76.74 -81.41
N ASP A 26 14.34 77.39 -80.80
CA ASP A 26 14.81 77.10 -79.44
C ASP A 26 13.65 77.13 -78.42
N LYS A 27 12.73 78.09 -78.56
CA LYS A 27 11.50 78.16 -77.77
C LYS A 27 10.62 76.92 -77.93
N THR A 28 10.39 76.45 -79.17
CA THR A 28 9.58 75.25 -79.42
C THR A 28 10.22 74.01 -78.79
N VAL A 29 11.55 73.89 -78.85
CA VAL A 29 12.28 72.78 -78.22
C VAL A 29 12.19 72.86 -76.69
N ALA A 30 12.42 74.04 -76.10
CA ALA A 30 12.35 74.24 -74.65
C ALA A 30 10.94 73.98 -74.11
N ASP A 31 9.90 74.47 -74.80
CA ASP A 31 8.51 74.23 -74.44
C ASP A 31 8.18 72.73 -74.53
N ALA A 32 8.65 72.02 -75.55
CA ALA A 32 8.44 70.58 -75.69
C ALA A 32 9.16 69.79 -74.59
N ILE A 33 10.39 70.16 -74.22
CA ILE A 33 11.12 69.55 -73.11
C ILE A 33 10.35 69.76 -71.81
N ALA A 34 9.97 71.00 -71.49
CA ALA A 34 9.23 71.33 -70.27
C ALA A 34 7.88 70.60 -70.16
N LYS A 35 7.23 70.31 -71.29
CA LYS A 35 5.95 69.57 -71.34
C LYS A 35 6.11 68.05 -71.41
N SER A 36 7.28 67.57 -71.82
CA SER A 36 7.56 66.12 -71.87
C SER A 36 7.74 65.54 -70.47
N GLY A 37 7.78 64.22 -70.33
CA GLY A 37 8.01 63.60 -69.04
C GLY A 37 7.75 62.10 -69.05
N PHE A 38 7.77 61.48 -67.87
CA PHE A 38 7.35 60.10 -67.69
C PHE A 38 6.08 60.00 -66.85
N GLN A 39 5.28 58.96 -67.10
CA GLN A 39 4.02 58.73 -66.38
C GLN A 39 4.27 58.10 -65.02
N LEU A 40 3.88 58.77 -63.93
CA LEU A 40 3.83 58.19 -62.61
C LEU A 40 2.47 57.52 -62.39
N LYS A 41 2.48 56.19 -62.31
CA LYS A 41 1.29 55.38 -62.08
C LYS A 41 1.32 54.72 -60.71
N GLN A 42 0.19 54.72 -60.02
CA GLN A 42 -0.02 53.92 -58.81
C GLN A 42 -1.01 52.82 -59.14
N ASN A 43 -0.59 51.56 -58.99
CA ASN A 43 -1.40 50.37 -59.29
C ASN A 43 -2.07 50.44 -60.68
N GLY A 44 -1.29 50.79 -61.71
CA GLY A 44 -1.75 50.92 -63.10
C GLY A 44 -2.50 52.22 -63.44
N THR A 45 -2.92 53.01 -62.44
CA THR A 45 -3.64 54.28 -62.65
C THR A 45 -2.68 55.46 -62.73
N LEU A 46 -2.79 56.30 -63.77
CA LEU A 46 -2.02 57.55 -63.89
C LEU A 46 -2.36 58.50 -62.73
N LYS A 47 -1.33 58.96 -62.03
CA LYS A 47 -1.44 59.95 -60.95
C LYS A 47 -0.87 61.30 -61.35
N ASN A 48 0.26 61.31 -62.05
CA ASN A 48 0.86 62.53 -62.58
C ASN A 48 1.78 62.21 -63.78
N VAL A 49 2.14 63.23 -64.55
CA VAL A 49 3.32 63.21 -65.43
C VAL A 49 4.43 63.95 -64.70
N VAL A 50 5.60 63.35 -64.56
CA VAL A 50 6.77 64.02 -63.94
C VAL A 50 7.55 64.71 -65.06
N ASN A 51 7.49 66.03 -65.09
CA ASN A 51 8.13 66.85 -66.13
C ASN A 51 9.61 67.12 -65.80
N PRO A 52 10.47 67.42 -66.81
CA PRO A 52 11.85 67.86 -66.58
C PRO A 52 11.94 69.04 -65.61
N GLY A 53 12.78 68.90 -64.58
CA GLY A 53 12.94 69.88 -63.51
C GLY A 53 12.07 69.64 -62.28
N GLU A 54 11.08 68.74 -62.36
CA GLU A 54 10.33 68.28 -61.17
C GLU A 54 11.08 67.18 -60.42
N SER A 55 10.79 67.05 -59.12
CA SER A 55 11.37 66.02 -58.25
C SER A 55 10.38 64.89 -57.98
N LEU A 56 10.82 63.64 -58.17
CA LEU A 56 10.12 62.45 -57.69
C LEU A 56 10.66 62.04 -56.32
N ASN A 57 9.82 62.06 -55.29
CA ASN A 57 10.21 61.72 -53.92
C ASN A 57 9.50 60.44 -53.43
N PHE A 58 10.28 59.42 -53.08
CA PHE A 58 9.79 58.19 -52.48
C PHE A 58 9.88 58.30 -50.95
N LYS A 59 8.73 58.50 -50.30
CA LYS A 59 8.65 58.57 -48.84
C LYS A 59 8.48 57.17 -48.24
N PRO A 60 9.24 56.80 -47.19
CA PRO A 60 8.98 55.57 -46.46
C PRO A 60 7.64 55.62 -45.72
N GLY A 61 6.97 54.47 -45.63
CA GLY A 61 5.86 54.24 -44.70
C GLY A 61 6.35 53.66 -43.36
N GLN A 62 5.41 53.40 -42.45
CA GLN A 62 5.72 52.76 -41.17
C GLN A 62 6.40 51.39 -41.37
N GLY A 63 7.57 51.20 -40.76
CA GLY A 63 8.34 49.96 -40.87
C GLY A 63 9.04 49.76 -42.21
N THR A 64 9.20 50.80 -43.02
CA THR A 64 9.99 50.74 -44.26
C THR A 64 11.06 51.82 -44.29
N THR A 65 12.13 51.59 -45.03
CA THR A 65 13.11 52.61 -45.39
C THR A 65 13.24 52.65 -46.90
N VAL A 66 13.52 53.83 -47.44
CA VAL A 66 13.77 54.02 -48.87
C VAL A 66 15.11 54.72 -49.02
N SER A 67 15.96 54.19 -49.89
CA SER A 67 17.21 54.81 -50.29
C SER A 67 17.26 54.94 -51.81
N VAL A 68 17.89 56.00 -52.29
CA VAL A 68 18.15 56.23 -53.71
C VAL A 68 19.66 56.31 -53.89
N GLY A 69 20.21 55.37 -54.67
CA GLY A 69 21.63 55.28 -54.99
C GLY A 69 22.05 56.14 -56.17
N GLU A 70 23.31 55.99 -56.59
CA GLU A 70 23.80 56.58 -57.84
C GLU A 70 22.93 56.14 -59.03
N ASN A 71 22.80 57.00 -60.05
CA ASN A 71 22.00 56.76 -61.25
C ASN A 71 20.48 56.51 -61.05
N GLY A 72 19.95 56.75 -59.85
CA GLY A 72 18.51 56.67 -59.59
C GLY A 72 18.00 55.28 -59.19
N ASP A 73 18.88 54.37 -58.77
CA ASP A 73 18.48 53.06 -58.23
C ASP A 73 17.69 53.23 -56.93
N VAL A 74 16.43 52.79 -56.92
CA VAL A 74 15.54 52.90 -55.75
C VAL A 74 15.49 51.56 -55.02
N GLN A 75 15.92 51.54 -53.76
CA GLN A 75 15.75 50.39 -52.88
C GLN A 75 14.71 50.69 -51.81
N VAL A 76 13.74 49.79 -51.67
CA VAL A 76 12.73 49.83 -50.61
C VAL A 76 12.96 48.63 -49.70
N ASN A 77 13.35 48.89 -48.46
CA ASN A 77 13.53 47.86 -47.45
C ASN A 77 12.36 47.90 -46.46
N ALA A 78 11.91 46.73 -46.02
CA ALA A 78 10.93 46.60 -44.95
C ALA A 78 11.63 46.09 -43.69
N ASN A 79 11.52 46.83 -42.60
CA ASN A 79 11.88 46.37 -41.27
C ASN A 79 10.58 45.94 -40.57
N VAL A 80 10.35 44.63 -40.45
CA VAL A 80 9.21 44.11 -39.70
C VAL A 80 9.43 44.41 -38.22
N ALA A 81 8.37 44.84 -37.52
CA ALA A 81 8.42 45.21 -36.11
C ALA A 81 9.04 44.11 -35.23
N SER A 82 9.81 44.51 -34.22
CA SER A 82 10.43 43.61 -33.25
C SER A 82 9.37 42.71 -32.58
N LEU A 83 9.55 41.40 -32.67
CA LEU A 83 8.80 40.42 -31.88
C LEU A 83 9.41 40.31 -30.48
N THR A 84 8.59 40.40 -29.44
CA THR A 84 9.02 40.21 -28.05
C THR A 84 8.64 38.81 -27.55
N GLY A 85 9.61 38.08 -26.99
CA GLY A 85 9.36 36.83 -26.29
C GLY A 85 8.87 37.08 -24.86
N GLY A 86 7.90 36.29 -24.39
CA GLY A 86 7.58 36.17 -22.97
C GLY A 86 8.54 35.20 -22.26
N ASP A 87 8.27 34.86 -20.99
CA ASP A 87 9.20 34.11 -20.13
C ASP A 87 9.69 32.77 -20.71
N ASN A 88 8.83 32.05 -21.44
CA ASN A 88 9.12 30.70 -21.95
C ASN A 88 9.61 30.66 -23.40
N VAL A 89 9.68 31.81 -24.08
CA VAL A 89 10.01 31.90 -25.50
C VAL A 89 11.16 32.87 -25.70
N THR A 90 12.21 32.42 -26.37
CA THR A 90 13.24 33.31 -26.90
C THR A 90 12.96 33.59 -28.37
N VAL A 91 13.06 34.87 -28.72
CA VAL A 91 12.92 35.34 -30.10
C VAL A 91 14.26 35.89 -30.55
N LYS A 92 14.80 35.34 -31.63
CA LYS A 92 16.05 35.79 -32.25
C LYS A 92 15.76 36.40 -33.60
N ASP A 93 16.09 37.68 -33.76
CA ASP A 93 16.16 38.33 -35.08
C ASP A 93 17.40 37.81 -35.82
N ASN A 94 17.18 37.32 -37.04
CA ASN A 94 18.25 36.80 -37.90
C ASN A 94 18.87 37.88 -38.82
N GLY A 95 18.37 39.12 -38.80
CA GLY A 95 18.92 40.27 -39.53
C GLY A 95 18.58 40.31 -41.03
N ASN A 96 17.72 39.41 -41.51
CA ASN A 96 17.31 39.29 -42.92
C ASN A 96 15.78 39.30 -43.09
N GLY A 97 15.05 39.85 -42.10
CA GLY A 97 13.59 39.84 -42.08
C GLY A 97 12.96 38.51 -41.62
N SER A 98 13.75 37.55 -41.13
CA SER A 98 13.27 36.32 -40.51
C SER A 98 13.57 36.27 -39.01
N PHE A 99 12.71 35.58 -38.26
CA PHE A 99 12.87 35.36 -36.82
C PHE A 99 12.92 33.87 -36.50
N THR A 100 13.79 33.50 -35.57
CA THR A 100 13.78 32.17 -34.96
C THR A 100 13.06 32.25 -33.63
N ILE A 101 12.02 31.43 -33.45
CA ILE A 101 11.27 31.33 -32.20
C ILE A 101 11.65 30.01 -31.55
N ASN A 102 12.26 30.06 -30.37
CA ASN A 102 12.60 28.90 -29.57
C ASN A 102 11.80 28.92 -28.27
N ALA A 103 11.22 27.80 -27.88
CA ALA A 103 10.68 27.62 -26.53
C ALA A 103 11.79 27.04 -25.63
N LYS A 104 11.99 27.63 -24.44
CA LYS A 104 12.95 27.12 -23.46
C LYS A 104 12.48 25.81 -22.82
N ASP A 105 11.17 25.58 -22.83
CA ASP A 105 10.53 24.42 -22.24
C ASP A 105 9.54 23.81 -23.24
N THR A 106 9.89 22.67 -23.84
CA THR A 106 8.98 21.91 -24.70
C THR A 106 7.98 21.08 -23.90
N ASN A 107 8.08 21.05 -22.56
CA ASN A 107 7.20 20.28 -21.69
C ASN A 107 6.39 21.18 -20.76
N THR A 108 5.32 21.69 -21.32
CA THR A 108 4.33 22.54 -20.66
C THR A 108 3.69 21.82 -19.45
N GLN A 109 4.02 22.27 -18.22
CA GLN A 109 3.14 22.26 -17.02
C GLN A 109 2.96 20.97 -16.16
N ALA A 110 3.83 19.97 -16.15
CA ALA A 110 3.67 18.89 -15.16
C ALA A 110 4.27 19.29 -13.79
N SER A 111 3.50 19.98 -12.94
CA SER A 111 3.83 20.09 -11.52
C SER A 111 3.47 18.76 -10.84
N VAL A 112 4.45 17.86 -10.73
CA VAL A 112 4.30 16.60 -9.99
C VAL A 112 4.80 16.81 -8.57
N SER A 113 3.90 16.76 -7.60
CA SER A 113 4.21 16.81 -6.17
C SER A 113 3.43 15.74 -5.44
N LYS A 114 3.94 15.33 -4.28
CA LYS A 114 3.26 14.40 -3.40
C LYS A 114 2.61 15.15 -2.25
N ALA A 115 1.50 14.63 -1.75
CA ALA A 115 0.89 15.11 -0.52
C ALA A 115 1.82 14.88 0.68
N GLU A 116 1.60 15.62 1.76
CA GLU A 116 2.24 15.37 3.05
C GLU A 116 1.95 13.93 3.50
N ASN A 117 2.95 13.23 4.03
CA ASN A 117 2.88 11.81 4.43
C ASN A 117 2.51 10.81 3.31
N SER A 118 2.48 11.22 2.05
CA SER A 118 2.32 10.29 0.93
C SER A 118 3.49 9.30 0.85
N PRO A 119 3.23 8.00 0.67
CA PRO A 119 4.28 6.99 0.50
C PRO A 119 4.94 7.08 -0.88
N ILE A 120 4.43 7.89 -1.81
CA ILE A 120 5.02 8.01 -3.14
C ILE A 120 6.37 8.75 -3.05
N THR A 121 7.38 8.25 -3.74
CA THR A 121 8.62 8.96 -4.03
C THR A 121 8.56 9.50 -5.45
N ILE A 122 9.12 10.70 -5.64
CA ILE A 122 9.20 11.36 -6.94
C ILE A 122 10.67 11.71 -7.16
N ASP A 123 11.28 11.14 -8.19
CA ASP A 123 12.62 11.51 -8.67
C ASP A 123 12.47 12.35 -9.94
N SER A 124 12.95 13.59 -9.87
CA SER A 124 12.95 14.58 -10.96
C SER A 124 14.37 15.01 -11.38
N SER A 125 15.37 14.19 -11.07
CA SER A 125 16.79 14.48 -11.35
C SER A 125 17.14 14.36 -12.83
N ALA A 126 16.44 13.49 -13.57
CA ALA A 126 16.71 13.19 -14.96
C ALA A 126 15.89 14.04 -15.95
N THR A 127 16.31 13.96 -17.22
CA THR A 127 15.60 14.50 -18.38
C THR A 127 15.52 13.43 -19.46
N ASN A 128 14.44 13.41 -20.24
CA ASN A 128 14.25 12.48 -21.34
C ASN A 128 15.04 12.92 -22.59
N SER A 129 14.99 12.09 -23.65
CA SER A 129 15.68 12.35 -24.92
C SER A 129 15.24 13.63 -25.64
N ALA A 130 14.08 14.20 -25.29
CA ALA A 130 13.58 15.46 -25.83
C ALA A 130 13.96 16.68 -24.96
N GLY A 131 14.79 16.51 -23.93
CA GLY A 131 15.24 17.56 -23.03
C GLY A 131 14.25 17.95 -21.94
N ALA A 132 13.11 17.27 -21.84
CA ALA A 132 12.09 17.51 -20.83
C ALA A 132 12.39 16.77 -19.52
N LYS A 133 11.91 17.27 -18.38
CA LYS A 133 12.03 16.58 -17.09
C LYS A 133 11.39 15.18 -17.14
N ASP A 134 12.13 14.18 -16.66
CA ASP A 134 11.67 12.80 -16.54
C ASP A 134 11.35 12.50 -15.07
N TYR A 135 10.07 12.45 -14.73
CA TYR A 135 9.60 12.18 -13.37
C TYR A 135 9.41 10.68 -13.18
N LYS A 136 10.23 10.05 -12.33
CA LYS A 136 10.07 8.65 -11.93
C LYS A 136 9.28 8.61 -10.63
N LEU A 137 8.16 7.88 -10.66
CA LEU A 137 7.30 7.68 -9.49
C LEU A 137 7.49 6.26 -8.97
N ASP A 138 7.59 6.13 -7.66
CA ASP A 138 7.68 4.84 -7.00
C ASP A 138 6.96 4.92 -5.63
N VAL A 139 6.73 3.77 -5.01
CA VAL A 139 6.19 3.66 -3.65
C VAL A 139 7.35 3.39 -2.69
N ASN A 140 7.43 4.19 -1.63
CA ASN A 140 8.29 3.92 -0.50
C ASN A 140 7.70 2.78 0.32
N VAL A 141 8.49 1.73 0.52
CA VAL A 141 8.10 0.54 1.28
C VAL A 141 9.17 0.25 2.34
N ASP A 142 8.77 -0.38 3.43
CA ASP A 142 9.66 -0.71 4.55
C ASP A 142 10.50 -1.99 4.31
N ASN A 143 10.20 -2.73 3.24
CA ASN A 143 10.76 -4.05 2.91
C ASN A 143 10.62 -5.10 4.02
N THR A 144 9.78 -4.84 5.03
CA THR A 144 9.57 -5.69 6.21
C THR A 144 8.14 -6.20 6.26
N THR A 145 7.15 -5.34 5.96
CA THR A 145 5.74 -5.71 5.82
C THR A 145 5.33 -5.77 4.36
N ILE A 146 5.85 -4.84 3.55
CA ILE A 146 5.60 -4.75 2.11
C ILE A 146 6.95 -4.60 1.39
N SER A 147 7.16 -5.34 0.31
CA SER A 147 8.33 -5.24 -0.56
C SER A 147 7.92 -5.01 -2.01
N LYS A 148 8.90 -4.64 -2.83
CA LYS A 148 8.78 -4.50 -4.28
C LYS A 148 9.55 -5.62 -4.95
N GLU A 149 8.88 -6.42 -5.78
CA GLU A 149 9.52 -7.48 -6.55
C GLU A 149 8.78 -7.70 -7.87
N GLY A 150 9.53 -7.84 -8.97
CA GLY A 150 8.95 -8.07 -10.30
C GLY A 150 8.00 -6.97 -10.80
N GLY A 151 8.16 -5.73 -10.34
CA GLY A 151 7.28 -4.60 -10.70
C GLY A 151 5.92 -4.60 -9.98
N THR A 152 5.76 -5.41 -8.93
CA THR A 152 4.53 -5.49 -8.12
C THR A 152 4.84 -5.31 -6.63
N LEU A 153 3.84 -4.94 -5.84
CA LEU A 153 3.93 -4.89 -4.38
C LEU A 153 3.60 -6.28 -3.80
N HIS A 154 4.44 -6.77 -2.91
CA HIS A 154 4.25 -8.04 -2.22
C HIS A 154 4.15 -7.82 -0.72
N ALA A 155 3.30 -8.60 -0.08
CA ALA A 155 3.31 -8.69 1.38
C ALA A 155 4.46 -9.61 1.81
N VAL A 156 5.31 -9.15 2.71
CA VAL A 156 6.44 -9.92 3.22
C VAL A 156 5.93 -10.81 4.35
N THR A 157 5.68 -12.09 4.03
CA THR A 157 5.13 -13.04 5.00
C THR A 157 6.20 -13.64 5.91
N GLY A 158 5.91 -13.72 7.20
CA GLY A 158 6.69 -14.43 8.19
C GLY A 158 6.12 -15.82 8.51
N ALA A 159 6.96 -16.65 9.13
CA ALA A 159 6.60 -17.94 9.66
C ALA A 159 6.41 -17.89 11.17
N ILE A 160 5.58 -18.81 11.67
CA ILE A 160 5.36 -19.04 13.10
C ILE A 160 5.73 -20.48 13.37
N GLU A 161 6.46 -20.70 14.44
CA GLU A 161 7.01 -22.00 14.83
C GLU A 161 6.56 -22.39 16.23
N GLU A 162 6.52 -23.69 16.47
CA GLU A 162 6.24 -24.24 17.81
C GLU A 162 7.47 -24.05 18.70
N VAL A 163 7.23 -23.66 19.95
CA VAL A 163 8.23 -23.67 21.00
C VAL A 163 8.43 -25.11 21.46
N THR A 164 9.59 -25.68 21.11
CA THR A 164 9.92 -27.09 21.39
C THR A 164 10.59 -27.30 22.75
N THR A 165 11.17 -26.25 23.33
CA THR A 165 11.86 -26.28 24.63
C THR A 165 11.44 -25.11 25.51
N THR A 166 11.25 -25.35 26.81
CA THR A 166 11.01 -24.28 27.77
C THR A 166 12.30 -23.51 28.05
N THR A 167 12.27 -22.18 27.89
CA THR A 167 13.42 -21.30 28.19
C THR A 167 13.37 -20.78 29.64
N THR A 168 14.45 -20.16 30.12
CA THR A 168 14.53 -19.56 31.46
C THR A 168 14.57 -18.02 31.37
N GLY A 169 14.04 -17.33 32.38
CA GLY A 169 14.01 -15.86 32.46
C GLY A 169 12.60 -15.24 32.44
N ASN A 170 12.52 -13.90 32.50
CA ASN A 170 11.26 -13.18 32.36
C ASN A 170 10.69 -13.36 30.94
N ASN A 171 9.39 -13.67 30.83
CA ASN A 171 8.70 -14.00 29.57
C ASN A 171 9.27 -15.24 28.86
N ALA A 172 9.84 -16.18 29.60
CA ALA A 172 10.25 -17.48 29.11
C ALA A 172 9.15 -18.15 28.26
N LYS A 173 9.56 -18.58 27.06
CA LYS A 173 8.71 -19.34 26.15
C LYS A 173 8.60 -20.76 26.71
N LYS A 174 7.38 -21.30 26.72
CA LYS A 174 7.10 -22.64 27.27
C LYS A 174 6.85 -23.62 26.14
N LYS A 175 7.32 -24.85 26.31
CA LYS A 175 7.01 -25.95 25.39
C LYS A 175 5.50 -26.02 25.12
N GLY A 176 5.12 -26.20 23.86
CA GLY A 176 3.73 -26.23 23.39
C GLY A 176 3.14 -24.86 23.01
N GLN A 177 3.81 -23.75 23.35
CA GLN A 177 3.45 -22.44 22.81
C GLN A 177 3.85 -22.33 21.33
N VAL A 178 3.37 -21.28 20.66
CA VAL A 178 3.84 -20.86 19.34
C VAL A 178 4.50 -19.49 19.43
N GLN A 179 5.43 -19.21 18.52
CA GLN A 179 6.15 -17.94 18.44
C GLN A 179 6.47 -17.56 16.99
N ALA A 180 6.70 -16.28 16.74
CA ALA A 180 7.31 -15.88 15.47
C ALA A 180 8.66 -16.57 15.29
N LYS A 181 8.95 -17.00 14.07
CA LYS A 181 10.28 -17.46 13.72
C LYS A 181 11.27 -16.31 13.92
N SER A 182 12.47 -16.62 14.39
CA SER A 182 13.51 -15.60 14.60
C SER A 182 13.73 -14.74 13.34
N GLY A 183 13.56 -13.43 13.49
CA GLY A 183 13.68 -12.47 12.38
C GLY A 183 12.37 -12.16 11.64
N ASP A 184 11.27 -12.81 12.00
CA ASP A 184 9.94 -12.61 11.41
C ASP A 184 9.00 -11.77 12.31
N ASP A 185 9.49 -11.25 13.43
CA ASP A 185 8.70 -10.56 14.47
C ASP A 185 7.84 -9.38 13.94
N ASN A 186 8.32 -8.71 12.89
CA ASN A 186 7.65 -7.54 12.28
C ASN A 186 7.02 -7.85 10.91
N LYS A 187 7.02 -9.12 10.47
CA LYS A 187 6.45 -9.52 9.17
C LYS A 187 4.95 -9.77 9.28
N VAL A 188 4.27 -9.78 8.14
CA VAL A 188 2.84 -10.12 8.12
C VAL A 188 2.63 -11.64 8.16
N THR A 189 1.47 -12.09 8.63
CA THR A 189 1.10 -13.52 8.61
C THR A 189 -0.11 -13.75 7.70
N THR A 190 -0.24 -14.96 7.17
CA THR A 190 -1.41 -15.34 6.35
C THR A 190 -2.47 -16.00 7.21
N VAL A 191 -3.73 -16.00 6.75
CA VAL A 191 -4.81 -16.75 7.42
C VAL A 191 -4.50 -18.24 7.55
N GLY A 192 -3.77 -18.82 6.59
CA GLY A 192 -3.30 -20.20 6.65
C GLY A 192 -2.29 -20.42 7.78
N ASN A 193 -1.33 -19.50 7.95
CA ASN A 193 -0.38 -19.55 9.06
C ASN A 193 -1.09 -19.41 10.42
N VAL A 194 -2.14 -18.59 10.51
CA VAL A 194 -2.96 -18.48 11.73
C VAL A 194 -3.68 -19.78 12.06
N ALA A 195 -4.34 -20.40 11.08
CA ALA A 195 -5.01 -21.68 11.30
C ALA A 195 -4.00 -22.76 11.73
N ASN A 196 -2.85 -22.83 11.05
CA ASN A 196 -1.80 -23.79 11.38
C ASN A 196 -1.23 -23.59 12.78
N MET A 197 -0.94 -22.35 13.20
CA MET A 197 -0.39 -22.14 14.55
C MET A 197 -1.39 -22.48 15.66
N ILE A 198 -2.69 -22.23 15.44
CA ILE A 198 -3.74 -22.59 16.40
C ILE A 198 -3.83 -24.12 16.53
N ASN A 199 -3.78 -24.82 15.40
CA ASN A 199 -3.84 -26.28 15.38
C ASN A 199 -2.56 -26.95 15.91
N SER A 200 -1.41 -26.27 15.78
CA SER A 200 -0.11 -26.75 16.29
C SER A 200 0.15 -26.39 17.75
N ALA A 201 -0.54 -25.39 18.32
CA ALA A 201 -0.39 -25.02 19.72
C ALA A 201 -0.86 -26.17 20.63
N LYS A 202 -0.07 -26.46 21.66
CA LYS A 202 -0.30 -27.57 22.59
C LYS A 202 -0.37 -27.09 24.03
N TRP A 203 -1.22 -27.75 24.80
CA TRP A 203 -1.16 -27.77 26.26
C TRP A 203 -0.92 -29.20 26.71
N PHE A 204 -0.42 -29.39 27.94
CA PHE A 204 -0.09 -30.73 28.42
C PHE A 204 -0.97 -31.08 29.62
N ALA A 205 -1.65 -32.23 29.54
CA ALA A 205 -2.42 -32.81 30.62
C ALA A 205 -1.50 -33.76 31.40
N LYS A 206 -1.26 -33.46 32.68
CA LYS A 206 -0.40 -34.27 33.54
C LYS A 206 -1.17 -34.76 34.77
N ALA A 207 -1.06 -36.05 35.06
CA ALA A 207 -1.46 -36.66 36.31
C ALA A 207 -0.22 -37.08 37.12
N ASP A 208 -0.05 -36.56 38.33
CA ASP A 208 1.01 -36.96 39.27
C ASP A 208 0.38 -37.63 40.50
N ASN A 209 0.73 -38.90 40.71
CA ASN A 209 0.21 -39.73 41.79
C ASN A 209 1.29 -40.05 42.85
N LYS A 210 2.25 -39.16 43.08
CA LYS A 210 3.25 -39.30 44.15
C LYS A 210 2.63 -39.18 45.55
N GLY A 211 2.06 -40.29 46.05
CA GLY A 211 1.78 -40.45 47.50
C GLY A 211 0.59 -41.32 47.93
N GLY A 212 -0.23 -41.87 47.03
CA GLY A 212 -1.41 -42.64 47.44
C GLY A 212 -1.84 -43.65 46.37
N GLU A 213 -2.24 -44.83 46.81
CA GLU A 213 -2.47 -46.04 46.00
C GLU A 213 -3.51 -45.85 44.89
N ILE A 214 -3.17 -46.25 43.65
CA ILE A 214 -4.05 -46.34 42.48
C ILE A 214 -4.38 -47.82 42.26
N ALA A 215 -5.64 -48.21 42.50
CA ALA A 215 -6.08 -49.60 42.62
C ALA A 215 -6.48 -50.31 41.30
N ASP A 216 -5.83 -49.97 40.19
CA ASP A 216 -5.96 -50.65 38.88
C ASP A 216 -4.60 -51.27 38.47
N ASN A 217 -4.66 -52.41 37.78
CA ASN A 217 -3.56 -53.16 37.19
C ASN A 217 -2.93 -52.47 35.95
N GLU A 218 -3.58 -51.49 35.33
CA GLU A 218 -3.03 -50.63 34.26
C GLU A 218 -2.76 -49.21 34.79
N LYS A 219 -1.56 -49.02 35.33
CA LYS A 219 -1.10 -47.69 35.76
C LYS A 219 -0.52 -46.94 34.57
N THR A 220 -1.18 -45.88 34.11
CA THR A 220 -0.44 -44.74 33.51
C THR A 220 -0.05 -43.79 34.63
N ASN A 221 1.26 -43.75 34.90
CA ASN A 221 1.87 -42.66 35.64
C ASN A 221 2.62 -41.83 34.60
N ASP A 222 2.35 -40.53 34.50
CA ASP A 222 3.14 -39.60 33.67
C ASP A 222 4.55 -39.37 34.27
N ALA A 223 5.08 -40.33 35.02
CA ALA A 223 6.49 -40.40 35.38
C ALA A 223 7.35 -40.70 34.15
N ASP A 224 6.82 -41.46 33.17
CA ASP A 224 7.51 -41.79 31.92
C ASP A 224 7.42 -40.66 30.88
N ASP A 225 6.46 -39.73 31.03
CA ASP A 225 6.37 -38.48 30.26
C ASP A 225 6.48 -37.26 31.19
N ALA A 226 7.68 -36.68 31.26
CA ALA A 226 7.98 -35.55 32.13
C ALA A 226 7.02 -34.36 31.92
N ASP A 227 6.52 -34.15 30.70
CA ASP A 227 5.62 -33.04 30.37
C ASP A 227 4.14 -33.43 30.44
N GLY A 228 3.82 -34.73 30.37
CA GLY A 228 2.46 -35.27 30.34
C GLY A 228 1.89 -35.37 28.92
N GLN A 229 0.64 -35.82 28.78
CA GLN A 229 0.00 -35.99 27.48
C GLN A 229 -0.19 -34.64 26.76
N ALA A 230 0.40 -34.50 25.58
CA ALA A 230 0.17 -33.34 24.72
C ALA A 230 -1.26 -33.32 24.17
N MET A 231 -1.88 -32.14 24.21
CA MET A 231 -3.25 -31.87 23.80
C MET A 231 -3.28 -30.66 22.87
N SER A 232 -3.83 -30.86 21.67
CA SER A 232 -3.93 -29.88 20.59
C SER A 232 -5.37 -29.36 20.45
N ALA A 233 -5.56 -28.37 19.57
CA ALA A 233 -6.90 -27.88 19.25
C ALA A 233 -7.77 -29.02 18.67
N GLY A 234 -8.94 -29.25 19.27
CA GLY A 234 -9.86 -30.32 18.88
C GLY A 234 -9.70 -31.62 19.65
N ASP A 235 -8.64 -31.77 20.46
CA ASP A 235 -8.45 -32.96 21.29
C ASP A 235 -9.45 -33.03 22.45
N LYS A 236 -9.74 -34.26 22.91
CA LYS A 236 -10.71 -34.52 23.99
C LYS A 236 -10.00 -35.00 25.25
N LEU A 237 -10.07 -34.23 26.32
CA LEU A 237 -9.73 -34.71 27.66
C LEU A 237 -10.90 -35.54 28.22
N THR A 238 -10.64 -36.80 28.57
CA THR A 238 -11.64 -37.68 29.20
C THR A 238 -11.21 -38.02 30.61
N LEU A 239 -12.04 -37.66 31.58
CA LEU A 239 -11.87 -38.02 32.98
C LEU A 239 -12.78 -39.22 33.28
N LYS A 240 -12.19 -40.39 33.54
CA LYS A 240 -12.93 -41.61 33.88
C LYS A 240 -12.88 -41.81 35.40
N ALA A 241 -14.04 -42.09 35.99
CA ALA A 241 -14.11 -42.49 37.39
C ALA A 241 -14.06 -44.02 37.49
N GLY A 242 -13.23 -44.53 38.40
CA GLY A 242 -13.16 -45.95 38.71
C GLY A 242 -14.29 -46.41 39.64
N LYS A 243 -14.23 -47.67 40.10
CA LYS A 243 -15.22 -48.23 41.03
C LYS A 243 -15.36 -47.39 42.30
N ASN A 244 -16.60 -47.23 42.79
CA ASN A 244 -16.99 -46.44 43.97
C ASN A 244 -16.82 -44.91 43.83
N LEU A 245 -16.30 -44.43 42.70
CA LEU A 245 -16.15 -43.01 42.39
C LEU A 245 -17.08 -42.63 41.24
N ARG A 246 -17.61 -41.42 41.30
CA ARG A 246 -18.38 -40.80 40.21
C ARG A 246 -17.84 -39.42 39.91
N VAL A 247 -17.85 -39.09 38.62
CA VAL A 247 -17.56 -37.75 38.11
C VAL A 247 -18.80 -37.23 37.38
N LYS A 248 -19.28 -36.05 37.75
CA LYS A 248 -20.38 -35.35 37.09
C LYS A 248 -19.85 -34.07 36.46
N ARG A 249 -20.18 -33.82 35.19
CA ARG A 249 -19.89 -32.55 34.53
C ARG A 249 -21.18 -31.76 34.29
N GLU A 250 -21.20 -30.51 34.72
CA GLU A 250 -22.24 -29.54 34.41
C GLU A 250 -21.60 -28.25 33.92
N GLY A 251 -21.69 -27.99 32.61
CA GLY A 251 -21.00 -26.86 31.98
C GLY A 251 -19.46 -26.99 32.12
N ALA A 252 -18.86 -26.05 32.85
CA ALA A 252 -17.43 -26.03 33.16
C ALA A 252 -17.08 -26.71 34.50
N ASN A 253 -18.07 -27.05 35.33
CA ASN A 253 -17.84 -27.64 36.64
C ASN A 253 -17.74 -29.16 36.55
N PHE A 254 -16.74 -29.70 37.22
CA PHE A 254 -16.60 -31.15 37.45
C PHE A 254 -16.75 -31.42 38.95
N THR A 255 -17.68 -32.30 39.30
CA THR A 255 -17.90 -32.74 40.68
C THR A 255 -17.47 -34.19 40.82
N PHE A 256 -16.52 -34.43 41.71
CA PHE A 256 -16.11 -35.76 42.11
C PHE A 256 -16.80 -36.12 43.42
N ALA A 257 -17.35 -37.33 43.49
CA ALA A 257 -17.99 -37.85 44.69
C ALA A 257 -17.79 -39.37 44.76
N THR A 258 -18.04 -39.94 45.92
CA THR A 258 -18.27 -41.38 46.02
C THR A 258 -19.68 -41.71 45.54
N ASP A 259 -19.89 -42.97 45.18
CA ASP A 259 -21.25 -43.51 45.06
C ASP A 259 -21.93 -43.58 46.42
N ASN A 260 -23.27 -43.65 46.42
CA ASN A 260 -24.04 -43.83 47.66
C ASN A 260 -23.82 -45.24 48.25
N ASP A 261 -23.73 -46.25 47.38
CA ASP A 261 -23.44 -47.64 47.72
C ASP A 261 -22.03 -47.99 47.27
N VAL A 262 -21.13 -48.19 48.22
CA VAL A 262 -19.71 -48.47 47.96
C VAL A 262 -19.34 -49.88 48.43
N ILE A 263 -18.56 -50.58 47.61
CA ILE A 263 -18.11 -51.94 47.92
C ILE A 263 -16.59 -51.94 48.08
N PHE A 264 -16.14 -52.24 49.29
CA PHE A 264 -14.72 -52.43 49.61
C PHE A 264 -14.44 -53.89 49.95
N ASN A 265 -13.29 -54.40 49.51
CA ASN A 265 -12.84 -55.74 49.89
C ASN A 265 -12.33 -55.77 51.34
N LYS A 266 -11.75 -54.66 51.81
CA LYS A 266 -11.24 -54.49 53.17
C LYS A 266 -11.44 -53.04 53.59
N VAL A 267 -11.93 -52.86 54.80
CA VAL A 267 -12.00 -51.55 55.47
C VAL A 267 -11.21 -51.66 56.76
N THR A 268 -10.21 -50.79 56.94
CA THR A 268 -9.52 -50.62 58.22
C THR A 268 -9.97 -49.28 58.80
N SER A 269 -10.62 -49.33 59.95
CA SER A 269 -11.13 -48.15 60.64
C SER A 269 -10.60 -48.12 62.07
N GLY A 270 -10.19 -46.95 62.56
CA GLY A 270 -9.78 -46.79 63.96
C GLY A 270 -10.93 -47.08 64.94
N GLU A 271 -12.14 -46.68 64.57
CA GLU A 271 -13.38 -46.95 65.30
C GLU A 271 -14.53 -47.14 64.30
N VAL A 272 -15.51 -48.00 64.64
CA VAL A 272 -16.76 -48.15 63.89
C VAL A 272 -17.91 -47.78 64.80
N ALA A 273 -18.57 -46.66 64.50
CA ALA A 273 -19.81 -46.26 65.16
C ALA A 273 -21.00 -46.51 64.22
N ILE A 274 -22.05 -47.16 64.72
CA ILE A 274 -23.30 -47.42 63.99
C ILE A 274 -24.41 -46.65 64.70
N ASN A 275 -24.95 -45.63 64.04
CA ASN A 275 -25.94 -44.70 64.62
C ASN A 275 -27.33 -44.90 64.01
N ASP A 276 -28.35 -44.42 64.72
CA ASP A 276 -29.70 -44.10 64.23
C ASP A 276 -30.38 -45.18 63.35
N GLY A 277 -30.66 -46.35 63.95
CA GLY A 277 -31.30 -47.47 63.24
C GLY A 277 -30.37 -48.24 62.29
N GLY A 278 -29.09 -47.87 62.22
CA GLY A 278 -28.07 -48.64 61.53
C GLY A 278 -27.95 -50.06 62.08
N LYS A 279 -27.69 -51.04 61.20
CA LYS A 279 -27.63 -52.46 61.54
C LYS A 279 -26.23 -53.02 61.30
N LEU A 280 -25.62 -53.60 62.34
CA LEU A 280 -24.52 -54.54 62.16
C LEU A 280 -25.10 -55.92 61.92
N THR A 281 -24.81 -56.52 60.77
CA THR A 281 -25.13 -57.93 60.52
C THR A 281 -23.84 -58.73 60.47
N VAL A 282 -23.74 -59.75 61.31
CA VAL A 282 -22.64 -60.72 61.31
C VAL A 282 -23.08 -61.89 60.43
N GLY A 283 -22.24 -62.30 59.47
CA GLY A 283 -22.56 -63.41 58.57
C GLY A 283 -22.76 -64.72 59.32
N ALA A 284 -23.70 -65.56 58.86
CA ALA A 284 -23.97 -66.86 59.45
C ALA A 284 -22.69 -67.71 59.58
N GLY A 285 -22.52 -68.39 60.72
CA GLY A 285 -21.34 -69.20 61.00
C GLY A 285 -20.09 -68.42 61.44
N SER A 286 -20.15 -67.09 61.52
CA SER A 286 -19.03 -66.29 62.04
C SER A 286 -19.02 -66.26 63.57
N THR A 287 -17.83 -66.18 64.16
CA THR A 287 -17.64 -66.02 65.61
C THR A 287 -17.49 -64.56 66.00
N ILE A 288 -18.20 -64.11 67.03
CA ILE A 288 -18.02 -62.78 67.63
C ILE A 288 -16.99 -62.88 68.75
N ASN A 289 -15.86 -62.17 68.62
CA ASN A 289 -14.87 -62.06 69.69
C ASN A 289 -15.00 -60.67 70.35
N MET A 290 -15.35 -60.65 71.63
CA MET A 290 -15.51 -59.42 72.40
C MET A 290 -14.19 -58.83 72.90
N GLY A 291 -13.04 -59.42 72.57
CA GLY A 291 -11.73 -58.91 72.98
C GLY A 291 -11.56 -58.81 74.49
N ASN A 292 -12.10 -59.78 75.25
CA ASN A 292 -12.16 -59.81 76.71
C ASN A 292 -13.04 -58.72 77.37
N ASN A 293 -13.93 -58.07 76.62
CA ASN A 293 -14.90 -57.12 77.18
C ASN A 293 -16.16 -57.80 77.74
N ILE A 294 -16.80 -57.16 78.71
CA ILE A 294 -18.11 -57.56 79.25
C ILE A 294 -19.20 -57.19 78.25
N VAL A 295 -20.10 -58.13 77.96
CA VAL A 295 -21.32 -57.86 77.17
C VAL A 295 -22.42 -57.36 78.10
N GLY A 296 -22.71 -56.06 78.06
CA GLY A 296 -23.80 -55.44 78.81
C GLY A 296 -25.16 -55.56 78.12
N GLY A 297 -26.25 -55.36 78.87
CA GLY A 297 -27.60 -55.24 78.30
C GLY A 297 -28.28 -56.52 77.82
N VAL A 298 -27.78 -57.71 78.22
CA VAL A 298 -28.33 -59.01 77.81
C VAL A 298 -29.62 -59.32 78.58
N LYS A 299 -30.75 -59.42 77.87
CA LYS A 299 -32.04 -59.86 78.44
C LYS A 299 -32.02 -61.34 78.82
N THR A 300 -32.97 -61.77 79.64
CA THR A 300 -33.16 -63.18 80.01
C THR A 300 -33.38 -64.03 78.76
N GLY A 301 -32.48 -64.98 78.49
CA GLY A 301 -32.62 -65.94 77.39
C GLY A 301 -33.78 -66.90 77.64
N VAL A 302 -34.53 -67.24 76.59
CA VAL A 302 -35.70 -68.12 76.65
C VAL A 302 -35.52 -69.36 75.76
N ALA A 303 -34.90 -69.21 74.58
CA ALA A 303 -34.60 -70.30 73.68
C ALA A 303 -33.23 -70.94 73.96
N ASP A 304 -33.04 -72.20 73.55
CA ASP A 304 -31.80 -72.97 73.74
C ASP A 304 -30.54 -72.29 73.16
N THR A 305 -30.73 -71.38 72.19
CA THR A 305 -29.64 -70.66 71.51
C THR A 305 -29.44 -69.23 72.01
N ASP A 306 -30.19 -68.79 73.02
CA ASP A 306 -30.06 -67.46 73.59
C ASP A 306 -28.86 -67.36 74.53
N ALA A 307 -28.28 -66.16 74.63
CA ALA A 307 -27.28 -65.88 75.65
C ALA A 307 -27.92 -65.87 77.06
N VAL A 308 -27.22 -66.43 78.05
CA VAL A 308 -27.64 -66.45 79.45
C VAL A 308 -27.00 -65.26 80.19
N ASN A 309 -27.80 -64.49 80.93
CA ASN A 309 -27.27 -63.40 81.76
C ASN A 309 -26.96 -63.84 83.20
N VAL A 310 -26.24 -63.00 83.95
CA VAL A 310 -25.84 -63.32 85.34
C VAL A 310 -27.03 -63.55 86.27
N ALA A 311 -28.19 -62.94 86.01
CA ALA A 311 -29.37 -63.12 86.83
C ALA A 311 -30.02 -64.51 86.66
N GLN A 312 -29.83 -65.16 85.51
CA GLN A 312 -30.31 -66.52 85.26
C GLN A 312 -29.39 -67.60 85.85
N LEU A 313 -28.14 -67.27 86.13
CA LEU A 313 -27.17 -68.20 86.73
C LEU A 313 -27.26 -68.23 88.28
N LYS A 314 -27.77 -67.16 88.88
CA LYS A 314 -27.97 -67.01 90.32
C LYS A 314 -29.25 -67.71 90.78
#